data_AF-A0A453KM64-F1
#
_entry.id   AF-A0A453KM64-F1
#
_cell.length_a   1.000
_cell.length_b   1.000
_cell.length_c   1.000
_cell.angle_alpha   90.00
_cell.angle_beta   90.00
_cell.angle_gamma   90.00
#
_symmetry.space_group_name_H-M   'P 1'
#
loop_
_entity.id
_entity.type
_entity.pdbx_description
1 polymer ?
#
loop_
_entity_poly.entity_id
_entity_poly.type
_entity_poly.pdbx_seq_one_letter_code
_entity_poly.pdbx_strand_id
1 'polypeptide(L)' 'MIWKHRNACVFDHVSPSLNELLDTIKDEARCWAKAGAQGLRVVLPSSWDVH' A
#
# COMPACT_ATOMS: atom_id res chain seq x y z
N MET A 1 -1.96 1.92 5.58
CA MET A 1 -0.66 2.58 5.27
C MET A 1 -0.65 4.09 5.37
N ILE A 2 -1.60 4.83 4.80
CA ILE A 2 -1.63 6.31 4.83
C ILE A 2 -1.46 6.89 6.24
N TRP A 3 -2.23 6.39 7.20
CA TRP A 3 -2.15 6.86 8.59
C TRP A 3 -0.76 6.65 9.20
N LYS A 4 -0.16 5.47 9.02
CA LYS A 4 1.18 5.16 9.52
C LYS A 4 2.25 6.06 8.89
N HIS A 5 2.22 6.25 7.56
CA HIS A 5 3.16 7.12 6.86
C HIS A 5 3.08 8.57 7.31
N ARG A 6 1.86 9.11 7.46
CA ARG A 6 1.66 10.47 7.96
C ARG A 6 2.17 10.63 9.38
N ASN A 7 1.97 9.64 10.23
CA ASN A 7 2.51 9.65 11.58
C ASN A 7 4.04 9.59 11.58
N ALA A 8 4.66 8.74 10.76
CA ALA A 8 6.11 8.70 10.65
C ALA A 8 6.72 10.02 10.15
N CYS A 9 6.03 10.73 9.25
CA CYS A 9 6.47 12.06 8.83
C CYS A 9 6.44 13.09 9.98
N VAL A 10 5.45 12.99 10.86
CA VAL A 10 5.26 13.93 11.99
C VAL A 10 6.15 13.58 13.18
N PHE A 11 6.23 12.30 13.54
CA PHE A 11 6.88 11.83 14.76
C PHE A 11 8.32 11.38 14.54
N ASP A 12 8.64 10.82 13.37
CA ASP A 12 9.96 10.26 13.06
C ASP A 12 10.75 11.12 12.07
N HIS A 13 10.21 12.31 11.71
CA HIS A 13 10.80 13.25 10.75
C HIS A 13 11.10 12.64 9.37
N VAL A 14 10.39 11.58 8.99
CA VAL A 14 10.47 11.00 7.65
C VAL A 14 10.01 12.03 6.62
N SER A 15 10.73 12.16 5.51
CA SER A 15 10.31 13.04 4.42
C SER A 15 9.07 12.47 3.74
N PRO A 16 8.02 13.28 3.50
CA PRO A 16 6.81 12.78 2.85
C PRO A 16 7.10 12.34 1.41
N SER A 17 6.96 11.04 1.17
CA SER A 17 7.08 10.45 -0.17
C SER A 17 5.77 9.81 -0.59
N LEU A 18 5.19 10.30 -1.70
CA LEU A 18 3.97 9.71 -2.27
C LEU A 18 4.27 8.35 -2.91
N ASN A 19 5.42 8.23 -3.59
CA ASN A 19 5.81 6.98 -4.25
C ASN A 19 5.99 5.85 -3.23
N GLU A 20 6.71 6.12 -2.14
CA GLU A 20 6.93 5.14 -1.05
C GLU A 20 5.60 4.71 -0.41
N LEU A 21 4.70 5.66 -0.16
CA LEU A 21 3.38 5.37 0.38
C LEU A 21 2.56 4.49 -0.58
N LEU A 22 2.56 4.80 -1.87
CA LEU A 22 1.85 4.02 -2.89
C LEU A 22 2.42 2.60 -3.01
N ASP A 23 3.73 2.46 -2.98
CA ASP A 23 4.38 1.15 -3.08
C ASP A 23 4.07 0.28 -1.85
N THR A 24 4.11 0.87 -0.64
CA THR A 24 3.72 0.16 0.58
C THR A 24 2.25 -0.28 0.55
N ILE A 25 1.35 0.55 0.02
CA ILE A 25 -0.07 0.19 -0.15
C ILE A 25 -0.23 -0.98 -1.13
N LYS A 26 0.48 -0.94 -2.27
CA LYS A 26 0.43 -2.01 -3.28
C LYS A 26 0.92 -3.33 -2.71
N ASP A 27 2.04 -3.32 -2.01
CA ASP A 27 2.63 -4.52 -1.44
C ASP A 27 1.72 -5.15 -0.38
N GLU A 28 1.12 -4.33 0.49
CA GLU A 28 0.14 -4.83 1.44
C GLU A 28 -1.08 -5.40 0.71
N ALA A 29 -1.65 -4.68 -0.25
CA ALA A 29 -2.80 -5.18 -1.02
C ALA A 29 -2.52 -6.54 -1.70
N ARG A 30 -1.31 -6.73 -2.24
CA ARG A 30 -0.84 -8.01 -2.80
C ARG A 30 -0.73 -9.10 -1.75
N CYS A 31 -0.18 -8.80 -0.57
CA CYS A 31 -0.10 -9.76 0.53
C CYS A 31 -1.49 -10.23 0.97
N TRP A 32 -2.47 -9.33 1.05
CA TRP A 32 -3.84 -9.68 1.40
C TRP A 32 -4.52 -10.50 0.31
N ALA A 33 -4.32 -10.16 -0.96
CA ALA A 33 -4.80 -10.96 -2.08
C ALA A 33 -4.22 -12.39 -2.05
N LYS A 34 -2.90 -12.54 -1.78
CA LYS A 34 -2.23 -13.84 -1.60
C LYS A 34 -2.77 -14.61 -0.39
N ALA A 35 -3.14 -13.92 0.68
CA ALA A 35 -3.78 -14.52 1.85
C ALA A 35 -5.25 -14.92 1.60
N GLY A 36 -5.77 -14.73 0.39
CA GLY A 36 -7.12 -15.14 0.00
C GLY A 36 -8.22 -14.13 0.36
N ALA A 37 -7.86 -12.87 0.67
CA ALA A 37 -8.85 -11.84 0.90
C ALA A 37 -9.67 -11.58 -0.38
N GLN A 38 -10.95 -11.92 -0.32
CA GLN A 38 -11.84 -11.93 -1.48
C GLN A 38 -12.19 -10.51 -1.93
N GLY A 39 -12.38 -10.32 -3.24
CA GLY A 39 -12.76 -9.02 -3.82
C GLY A 39 -11.62 -8.03 -4.06
N LEU A 40 -10.43 -8.23 -3.47
CA LEU A 40 -9.26 -7.37 -3.73
C LEU A 40 -8.85 -7.39 -5.20
N ARG A 41 -8.86 -8.56 -5.85
CA ARG A 41 -8.56 -8.67 -7.30
C ARG A 41 -9.56 -7.93 -8.19
N VAL A 42 -10.78 -7.67 -7.71
CA VAL A 42 -11.82 -6.92 -8.46
C VAL A 42 -11.66 -5.41 -8.29
N VAL A 43 -11.19 -4.98 -7.12
CA VAL A 43 -11.11 -3.56 -6.74
C VAL A 43 -9.73 -2.96 -7.06
N LEU A 44 -8.67 -3.76 -7.04
CA LEU A 44 -7.33 -3.28 -7.33
C LEU A 44 -7.15 -3.05 -8.85
N PRO A 45 -6.49 -1.95 -9.27
CA PRO A 45 -6.16 -1.74 -10.66
C PRO A 45 -5.32 -2.89 -11.20
N SER A 46 -5.59 -3.33 -12.44
CA SER A 46 -4.77 -4.35 -13.11
C SER A 46 -3.31 -3.94 -13.25
N SER A 47 -3.00 -2.64 -13.29
CA SER A 47 -1.62 -2.12 -13.28
C SER A 47 -0.86 -2.40 -11.98
N TRP A 48 -1.56 -2.79 -10.90
CA TRP A 48 -0.96 -3.18 -9.63
C TRP A 48 -0.81 -4.70 -9.52
N ASP A 49 -1.44 -5.45 -10.42
CA ASP A 49 -1.29 -6.88 -10.59
C ASP A 49 -0.07 -7.13 -11.50
N VAL A 50 1.12 -7.24 -10.89
CA VAL A 50 2.32 -7.68 -11.63
C VAL A 50 2.42 -9.19 -11.46
N HIS A 51 1.71 -9.89 -12.34
CA HIS A 51 2.14 -11.19 -12.83
C HIS A 51 2.67 -11.00 -14.24
#